data_AF-A0A0D5NHR8-F1
#
_entry.id   AF-A0A0D5NHR8-F1
#
_cell.length_a   1.000
_cell.length_b   1.000
_cell.length_c   1.000
_cell.angle_alpha   90.00
_cell.angle_beta   90.00
_cell.angle_gamma   90.00
#
_symmetry.space_group_name_H-M   'P 1'
#
loop_
_entity.id
_entity.type
_entity.pdbx_description
1 polymer ?
#
loop_
_entity_poly.entity_id
_entity_poly.type
_entity_poly.pdbx_seq_one_letter_code
_entity_poly.pdbx_strand_id
1 'polypeptide(L)'
;MTREEAAVILARAMELKLQTDPVKIDAQLQKQFKDYDKISYYAKASVLAIAQKGFIKGSPVDVNDPKKGNVFEPQANLLRSDASIILGKVLVSMKRLPNIN
;
A
#
# COMPACT_ATOMS: atom_id res chain seq x y z
N MET A 1 -8.84 12.15 -0.76
CA MET A 1 -8.46 10.94 -0.02
C MET A 1 -7.03 10.62 -0.38
N THR A 2 -6.16 10.57 0.62
CA THR A 2 -4.74 10.25 0.46
C THR A 2 -4.53 8.75 0.29
N ARG A 3 -3.33 8.35 -0.12
CA ARG A 3 -2.97 6.94 -0.29
C ARG A 3 -2.94 6.18 1.04
N GLU A 4 -2.55 6.82 2.14
CA GLU A 4 -2.59 6.18 3.47
C GLU A 4 -4.01 5.98 4.00
N GLU A 5 -4.92 6.95 3.75
CA GLU A 5 -6.35 6.81 4.07
C GLU A 5 -6.98 5.65 3.28
N ALA A 6 -6.65 5.56 1.99
CA ALA A 6 -7.10 4.47 1.13
C ALA A 6 -6.64 3.10 1.65
N ALA A 7 -5.37 3.00 2.11
CA ALA A 7 -4.85 1.77 2.69
C ALA A 7 -5.61 1.36 3.96
N VAL A 8 -5.94 2.32 4.83
CA VAL A 8 -6.73 2.06 6.05
C VAL A 8 -8.13 1.56 5.71
N ILE A 9 -8.81 2.21 4.76
CA ILE A 9 -10.16 1.82 4.31
C ILE A 9 -10.14 0.41 3.72
N LEU A 10 -9.20 0.11 2.82
CA LEU A 10 -9.09 -1.19 2.18
C LEU A 10 -8.72 -2.29 3.17
N ALA A 11 -7.78 -2.04 4.09
CA ALA A 11 -7.38 -3.03 5.07
C ALA A 11 -8.56 -3.43 5.97
N ARG A 12 -9.43 -2.48 6.33
CA ARG A 12 -10.66 -2.72 7.08
C ARG A 12 -11.72 -3.44 6.23
N ALA A 13 -11.99 -2.96 5.02
CA ALA A 13 -12.97 -3.56 4.12
C ALA A 13 -12.66 -5.01 3.75
N MET A 14 -11.37 -5.36 3.76
CA MET A 14 -10.88 -6.71 3.47
C MET A 14 -10.55 -7.54 4.70
N GLU A 15 -10.80 -7.02 5.90
CA GLU A 15 -10.52 -7.69 7.18
C GLU A 15 -9.07 -8.23 7.25
N LEU A 16 -8.10 -7.45 6.75
CA LEU A 16 -6.71 -7.90 6.70
C LEU A 16 -6.13 -8.03 8.11
N LYS A 17 -5.37 -9.12 8.33
CA LYS A 17 -4.57 -9.27 9.55
C LYS A 17 -3.48 -8.19 9.57
N LEU A 18 -3.50 -7.36 10.62
CA LEU A 18 -2.52 -6.31 10.84
C LEU A 18 -1.40 -6.80 11.75
N GLN A 19 -0.17 -6.38 11.47
CA GLN A 19 0.91 -6.46 12.46
C GLN A 19 0.59 -5.51 13.62
N THR A 20 0.97 -5.90 14.84
CA THR A 20 0.68 -5.14 16.06
C THR A 20 1.92 -4.58 16.74
N ASP A 21 3.10 -5.11 16.42
CA ASP A 21 4.39 -4.66 16.95
C ASP A 21 4.91 -3.44 16.16
N PRO A 22 4.94 -2.23 16.74
CA PRO A 22 5.35 -1.01 16.03
C PRO A 22 6.78 -1.06 15.51
N VAL A 23 7.70 -1.70 16.24
CA VAL A 23 9.10 -1.81 15.84
C VAL A 23 9.23 -2.69 14.60
N LYS A 24 8.48 -3.80 14.56
CA LYS A 24 8.44 -4.67 13.37
C LYS A 24 7.76 -3.99 12.19
N ILE A 25 6.70 -3.20 12.43
CA ILE A 25 6.03 -2.46 11.37
C ILE A 25 7.01 -1.49 10.70
N ASP A 26 7.70 -0.67 11.49
CA ASP A 26 8.66 0.31 10.97
C ASP A 26 9.82 -0.38 10.24
N ALA A 27 10.39 -1.44 10.81
CA ALA A 27 11.47 -2.18 10.16
C ALA A 27 11.04 -2.80 8.82
N GLN A 28 9.79 -3.25 8.69
CA GLN A 28 9.27 -3.80 7.44
C GLN A 28 8.94 -2.72 6.42
N LEU A 29 8.35 -1.59 6.86
CA LEU A 29 8.06 -0.46 5.97
C LEU A 29 9.36 0.20 5.47
N GLN A 30 10.35 0.40 6.33
CA GLN A 30 11.66 0.97 5.96
C GLN A 30 12.38 0.13 4.89
N LYS A 31 12.21 -1.20 4.91
CA LYS A 31 12.76 -2.09 3.87
C LYS A 31 12.06 -1.91 2.51
N GLN A 32 10.80 -1.53 2.51
CA GLN A 32 9.99 -1.41 1.29
C GLN A 32 9.99 0.00 0.71
N PHE A 33 9.94 1.01 1.58
CA PHE A 33 9.68 2.39 1.20
C PHE A 33 10.67 3.36 1.85
N LYS A 34 11.24 4.24 1.04
CA LYS A 34 12.20 5.27 1.47
C LYS A 34 11.55 6.37 2.29
N ASP A 35 10.25 6.58 2.13
CA ASP A 35 9.43 7.59 2.81
C ASP A 35 8.50 6.98 3.89
N TYR A 36 8.90 5.84 4.47
CA TYR A 36 8.11 5.15 5.50
C TYR A 36 7.80 6.02 6.72
N ASP A 37 8.69 6.96 7.03
CA ASP A 37 8.62 7.92 8.12
C ASP A 37 7.52 8.97 7.91
N LYS A 38 7.10 9.18 6.66
CA LYS A 38 5.98 10.07 6.31
C LYS A 38 4.60 9.42 6.46
N ILE A 39 4.56 8.11 6.73
CA ILE A 39 3.30 7.40 6.95
C ILE A 39 2.82 7.70 8.36
N SER A 40 1.60 8.23 8.48
CA SER A 40 0.98 8.51 9.77
C SER A 40 0.92 7.26 10.64
N TYR A 41 1.21 7.38 11.94
CA TYR A 41 1.29 6.24 12.86
C TYR A 41 0.06 5.31 12.79
N TYR A 42 -1.14 5.89 12.74
CA TYR A 42 -2.40 5.15 12.65
C TYR A 42 -2.54 4.31 11.36
N ALA A 43 -1.83 4.67 10.29
CA ALA A 43 -1.95 4.04 8.97
C ALA A 43 -0.85 3.00 8.71
N LYS A 44 0.26 3.01 9.46
CA LYS A 44 1.44 2.18 9.19
C LYS A 44 1.12 0.68 9.05
N ALA A 45 0.36 0.12 9.98
CA ALA A 45 -0.02 -1.29 9.94
C ALA A 45 -0.87 -1.63 8.70
N SER A 46 -1.79 -0.73 8.33
CA SER A 46 -2.64 -0.88 7.13
C SER A 46 -1.83 -0.75 5.84
N VAL A 47 -0.94 0.24 5.75
CA VAL A 47 -0.05 0.42 4.59
C VAL A 47 0.81 -0.82 4.38
N LEU A 48 1.40 -1.35 5.45
CA LEU A 48 2.20 -2.57 5.40
C LEU A 48 1.40 -3.76 4.86
N ALA A 49 0.20 -4.02 5.40
CA ALA A 49 -0.64 -5.14 4.97
C ALA A 49 -1.10 -4.99 3.50
N ILE A 50 -1.47 -3.78 3.10
CA ILE A 50 -1.91 -3.47 1.73
C ILE A 50 -0.76 -3.61 0.72
N ALA A 51 0.44 -3.15 1.07
CA ALA A 51 1.64 -3.32 0.27
C ALA A 51 1.98 -4.80 0.07
N GLN A 52 1.90 -5.61 1.13
CA GLN A 52 2.12 -7.05 1.07
C GLN A 52 1.09 -7.80 0.19
N LYS A 53 -0.17 -7.32 0.17
CA LYS A 53 -1.19 -7.83 -0.75
C LYS A 53 -1.06 -7.30 -2.18
N GLY A 54 -0.24 -6.27 -2.40
CA GLY A 54 0.01 -5.69 -3.72
C GLY A 54 -1.14 -4.87 -4.30
N PHE A 55 -2.13 -4.48 -3.47
CA PHE A 55 -3.25 -3.64 -3.89
C PHE A 55 -2.76 -2.23 -4.21
N ILE A 56 -2.12 -1.58 -3.23
CA ILE A 56 -1.38 -0.32 -3.43
C ILE A 56 0.10 -0.65 -3.35
N LYS A 57 0.83 -0.36 -4.42
CA LYS A 57 2.29 -0.55 -4.50
C LYS A 57 2.98 0.80 -4.42
N GLY A 58 4.23 0.80 -3.95
CA GLY A 58 5.10 1.96 -4.09
C GLY A 58 5.55 2.16 -5.53
N SER A 59 6.01 3.38 -5.82
CA SER A 59 6.61 3.79 -7.08
C SER A 59 8.12 3.88 -6.92
N PRO A 60 8.92 3.56 -7.96
CA PRO A 60 10.35 3.76 -7.91
C PRO A 60 10.68 5.25 -7.78
N VAL A 61 11.68 5.56 -6.95
CA VAL A 61 12.21 6.94 -6.83
C VAL A 61 12.81 7.40 -8.16
N ASP A 62 13.40 6.45 -8.91
CA ASP A 62 13.94 6.68 -10.24
C ASP A 62 13.68 5.43 -11.09
N VAL A 63 12.96 5.61 -12.19
CA VAL A 63 12.60 4.52 -13.11
C VAL A 63 13.82 3.92 -13.81
N ASN A 64 14.94 4.66 -13.88
CA ASN A 64 16.17 4.21 -14.52
C ASN A 64 17.17 3.61 -13.53
N ASP A 65 16.95 3.77 -12.21
CA ASP A 65 17.85 3.25 -11.17
C ASP A 65 17.07 2.56 -10.03
N PRO A 66 16.84 1.24 -10.13
CA PRO A 66 16.15 0.46 -9.11
C PRO A 66 16.81 0.50 -7.72
N LYS A 67 18.12 0.82 -7.63
CA LYS A 67 18.85 0.85 -6.36
C LYS A 67 18.39 2.02 -5.47
N LYS A 68 17.80 3.06 -6.05
CA LYS A 68 17.19 4.16 -5.29
C LYS A 68 15.95 3.72 -4.52
N GLY A 69 15.40 2.55 -4.84
CA GLY A 69 14.27 1.95 -4.14
C GLY A 69 12.94 2.62 -4.48
N ASN A 70 11.93 2.36 -3.65
CA ASN A 70 10.57 2.82 -3.88
C ASN A 70 10.10 3.77 -2.78
N VAL A 71 9.08 4.58 -3.09
CA VAL A 71 8.32 5.40 -2.15
C VAL A 71 6.85 5.01 -2.16
N PHE A 72 6.16 5.15 -1.04
CA PHE A 72 4.72 4.88 -0.94
C PHE A 72 3.87 6.11 -1.26
N GLU A 73 4.39 7.32 -0.99
CA GLU A 73 3.73 8.61 -1.15
C GLU A 73 2.44 8.73 -0.30
N PRO A 74 2.49 8.56 1.03
CA PRO A 74 1.30 8.41 1.88
C PRO A 74 0.32 9.58 1.79
N GLN A 75 0.85 10.80 1.62
CA GLN A 75 0.08 12.04 1.59
C GLN A 75 -0.41 12.43 0.20
N ALA A 76 0.03 11.73 -0.86
CA ALA A 76 -0.44 12.01 -2.20
C ALA A 76 -1.91 11.60 -2.36
N ASN A 77 -2.67 12.38 -3.12
CA ASN A 77 -4.05 12.04 -3.45
C ASN A 77 -4.09 10.80 -4.35
N LEU A 78 -5.01 9.89 -4.07
CA LEU A 78 -5.25 8.75 -4.94
C LEU A 78 -5.94 9.21 -6.23
N LEU A 79 -5.33 8.93 -7.38
CA LEU A 79 -5.94 9.22 -8.67
C LEU A 79 -7.11 8.27 -8.93
N ARG A 80 -8.13 8.74 -9.65
CA ARG A 80 -9.29 7.88 -10.01
C ARG A 80 -8.87 6.66 -10.84
N SER A 81 -7.88 6.82 -11.73
CA SER A 81 -7.30 5.71 -12.50
C SER A 81 -6.68 4.64 -11.60
N ASP A 82 -5.92 5.05 -10.60
CA ASP A 82 -5.29 4.13 -9.65
C ASP A 82 -6.34 3.42 -8.81
N ALA A 83 -7.38 4.14 -8.37
CA ALA A 83 -8.50 3.57 -7.65
C ALA A 83 -9.22 2.47 -8.45
N SER A 84 -9.42 2.65 -9.76
CA SER A 84 -10.00 1.62 -10.64
C SER A 84 -9.12 0.37 -10.71
N ILE A 85 -7.80 0.54 -10.82
CA ILE A 85 -6.85 -0.59 -10.84
C ILE A 85 -6.86 -1.34 -9.50
N ILE A 86 -6.85 -0.60 -8.38
CA ILE A 86 -6.90 -1.16 -7.03
C ILE A 86 -8.19 -1.96 -6.85
N LEU A 87 -9.35 -1.38 -7.21
CA LEU A 87 -10.63 -2.06 -7.11
C LEU A 87 -10.68 -3.34 -7.95
N GLY A 88 -10.13 -3.30 -9.17
CA GLY A 88 -9.98 -4.49 -10.01
C GLY A 88 -9.23 -5.60 -9.29
N LYS A 89 -8.06 -5.30 -8.70
CA LYS A 89 -7.28 -6.28 -7.92
C LYS A 89 -8.05 -6.81 -6.70
N VAL A 90 -8.79 -5.95 -5.99
CA VAL A 90 -9.61 -6.36 -4.84
C VAL A 90 -10.69 -7.34 -5.30
N LEU A 91 -11.43 -7.02 -6.37
CA LEU A 91 -12.47 -7.90 -6.90
C LEU A 91 -11.92 -9.24 -7.39
N VAL A 92 -10.74 -9.25 -8.02
CA VAL A 92 -10.02 -10.48 -8.38
C VAL A 92 -9.69 -11.29 -7.12
N SER A 93 -9.14 -10.66 -6.08
CA SER A 93 -8.79 -11.35 -4.83
C SER A 93 -10.01 -11.94 -4.11
N MET A 94 -11.20 -11.33 -4.30
CA MET A 94 -12.49 -11.81 -3.80
C MET A 94 -13.17 -12.83 -4.72
N LYS A 95 -12.52 -13.24 -5.83
CA LYS A 95 -13.07 -14.13 -6.87
C LYS A 95 -14.37 -13.60 -7.50
N ARG A 96 -14.52 -12.27 -7.55
CA ARG A 96 -15.64 -11.58 -8.21
C ARG A 96 -15.33 -11.25 -9.67
N LEU A 97 -14.06 -11.31 -10.06
CA LEU A 97 -13.56 -11.19 -11.43
C LEU A 97 -12.55 -12.31 -11.72
N PRO A 98 -12.38 -12.72 -13.00
CA PRO A 98 -11.31 -13.62 -13.39
C PRO A 98 -9.94 -12.97 -13.18
N ASN A 99 -8.88 -13.79 -13.11
CA ASN A 99 -7.52 -13.29 -13.00
C ASN A 99 -7.19 -12.38 -14.19
N ILE A 100 -6.65 -11.20 -13.89
CA ILE A 100 -6.11 -10.28 -14.89
C ILE A 100 -4.68 -10.74 -15.15
N ASN A 101 -4.43 -11.28 -16.35
CA ASN A 101 -3.09 -11.66 -16.81
C ASN A 101 -2.23 -10.41 -17.05
#